data_AF-A0A7Y4SYM8-F1
#
_entry.id   AF-A0A7Y4SYM8-F1
#
_cell.length_a   1.000
_cell.length_b   1.000
_cell.length_c   1.000
_cell.angle_alpha   90.00
_cell.angle_beta   90.00
_cell.angle_gamma   90.00
#
_symmetry.space_group_name_H-M   'P 1'
#
loop_
_entity.id
_entity.type
_entity.pdbx_description
1 polymer ?
#
loop_
_entity_poly.entity_id
_entity_poly.type
_entity_poly.pdbx_seq_one_letter_code
_entity_poly.pdbx_strand_id
1 'polypeptide(L)'
;MSLPAVLYTLSSVPIFASRPFLAAFVTALLARFGTELPWIGDNSIVVALSASPEWFQSTTCIAVLGFWALLEVLSAKSPEVRQVLEQVDGLVKTAVAMLVSFAVIDADTARTIGAIQKAGLSFDSAWALVIGASTWLAAGLRRKAVELVIEADEGDDIGLQSLLAWAENSWAVLGILFLVIFPLAALVLSLLTTLGIWLVRRRAAAREERAKVPCAGCQTPLRPHATRCHGCQHEVAAPRAVGVFGQPKERATDDRTRHAFDLVARKRCPVCASRLAKCAVQQACPTCTRVTFASPAEFERYLDVLAARLPKTLLVSLGLGAIPLLGVIPGVIYYRLNLVAGLRGYIPPLRGCTTRWIVRVIHLAVIVLQPIPVLGALVLPFMCWSTYAIYRRSLAGRAREELAAPARA
;
A
#
# COMPACT_ATOMS: atom_id res chain seq x y z
N MET A 1 1.05 -17.17 -23.25
CA MET A 1 1.94 -16.26 -22.49
C MET A 1 1.92 -16.59 -21.00
N SER A 2 3.10 -16.71 -20.38
CA SER A 2 3.21 -16.83 -18.92
C SER A 2 3.05 -15.47 -18.23
N LEU A 3 2.52 -15.45 -17.00
CA LEU A 3 2.37 -14.22 -16.20
C LEU A 3 3.71 -13.46 -16.03
N PRO A 4 4.86 -14.12 -15.80
CA PRO A 4 6.16 -13.45 -15.75
C PRO A 4 6.54 -12.73 -17.05
N ALA A 5 6.27 -13.31 -18.23
CA ALA A 5 6.57 -12.70 -19.52
C ALA A 5 5.70 -11.46 -19.79
N VAL A 6 4.42 -11.50 -19.42
CA VAL A 6 3.51 -10.34 -19.49
C VAL A 6 3.99 -9.21 -18.57
N LEU A 7 4.38 -9.53 -17.34
CA LEU A 7 4.87 -8.54 -16.38
C LEU A 7 6.21 -7.95 -16.81
N TYR A 8 7.12 -8.77 -17.35
CA TYR A 8 8.40 -8.33 -17.88
C TYR A 8 8.21 -7.37 -19.07
N THR A 9 7.49 -7.78 -20.11
CA THR A 9 7.28 -6.97 -21.33
C THR A 9 6.56 -5.64 -21.02
N LEU A 10 5.60 -5.64 -20.10
CA LEU A 10 4.94 -4.42 -19.63
C LEU A 10 5.88 -3.52 -18.81
N SER A 11 6.71 -4.10 -17.94
CA SER A 11 7.68 -3.35 -17.13
C SER A 11 8.84 -2.79 -17.95
N SER A 12 9.13 -3.37 -19.12
CA SER A 12 10.20 -2.93 -20.00
C SER A 12 9.83 -1.76 -20.91
N VAL A 13 8.53 -1.43 -21.07
CA VAL A 13 8.05 -0.29 -21.87
C VAL A 13 8.77 1.04 -21.54
N PRO A 14 8.87 1.49 -20.28
CA PRO A 14 9.58 2.74 -19.95
C PRO A 14 11.11 2.64 -20.18
N ILE A 15 11.68 1.43 -20.10
CA ILE A 15 13.10 1.18 -20.35
C ILE A 15 13.41 1.24 -21.85
N PHE A 16 12.53 0.72 -22.70
CA PHE A 16 12.65 0.81 -24.17
C PHE A 16 12.29 2.20 -24.72
N ALA A 17 11.38 2.93 -24.08
CA ALA A 17 11.12 4.34 -24.40
C ALA A 17 12.33 5.24 -24.04
N SER A 18 13.04 4.81 -23.00
CA SER A 18 14.42 5.07 -22.57
C SER A 18 15.57 5.00 -23.57
N ARG A 19 16.17 3.83 -23.57
CA ARG A 19 17.41 3.48 -24.23
C ARG A 19 17.17 2.13 -24.92
N PRO A 20 16.43 2.09 -26.03
CA PRO A 20 15.99 0.85 -26.67
C PRO A 20 17.11 -0.13 -26.98
N PHE A 21 18.26 0.36 -27.46
CA PHE A 21 19.34 -0.49 -27.93
C PHE A 21 20.16 -1.03 -26.75
N LEU A 22 20.42 -0.20 -25.75
CA LEU A 22 21.05 -0.64 -24.51
C LEU A 22 20.19 -1.68 -23.79
N ALA A 23 18.88 -1.45 -23.70
CA ALA A 23 17.94 -2.39 -23.11
C ALA A 23 17.87 -3.72 -23.89
N ALA A 24 17.80 -3.65 -25.22
CA ALA A 24 17.81 -4.82 -26.09
C ALA A 24 19.12 -5.62 -25.98
N PHE A 25 20.26 -4.93 -25.93
CA PHE A 25 21.59 -5.52 -25.78
C PHE A 25 21.74 -6.26 -24.45
N VAL A 26 21.36 -5.62 -23.33
CA VAL A 26 21.39 -6.26 -22.00
C VAL A 26 20.45 -7.46 -21.96
N THR A 27 19.26 -7.35 -22.57
CA THR A 27 18.31 -8.48 -22.65
C THR A 27 18.88 -9.65 -23.46
N ALA A 28 19.56 -9.39 -24.58
CA ALA A 28 20.21 -10.42 -25.40
C ALA A 28 21.40 -11.08 -24.68
N LEU A 29 22.19 -10.31 -23.92
CA LEU A 29 23.26 -10.85 -23.07
C LEU A 29 22.72 -11.75 -21.96
N LEU A 30 21.64 -11.34 -21.29
CA LEU A 30 20.98 -12.15 -20.25
C LEU A 30 20.34 -13.39 -20.83
N ALA A 31 19.78 -13.32 -22.04
CA ALA A 31 19.26 -14.49 -22.74
C ALA A 31 20.37 -15.52 -23.03
N ARG A 32 21.54 -15.07 -23.49
CA ARG A 32 22.64 -15.97 -23.86
C ARG A 32 23.45 -16.50 -22.69
N PHE A 33 23.81 -15.63 -21.74
CA PHE A 33 24.77 -15.95 -20.67
C PHE A 33 24.15 -15.93 -19.27
N GLY A 34 22.87 -15.54 -19.13
CA GLY A 34 22.28 -15.30 -17.81
C GLY A 34 22.15 -16.55 -16.94
N THR A 35 21.97 -17.73 -17.54
CA THR A 35 21.90 -19.02 -16.82
C THR A 35 23.25 -19.48 -16.27
N GLU A 36 24.35 -18.97 -16.82
CA GLU A 36 25.72 -19.26 -16.33
C GLU A 36 26.11 -18.37 -15.15
N LEU A 37 25.33 -17.33 -14.84
CA LEU A 37 25.61 -16.41 -13.74
C LEU A 37 25.16 -16.99 -12.39
N PRO A 38 26.08 -17.19 -11.42
CA PRO A 38 25.79 -17.90 -10.17
C PRO A 38 24.79 -17.20 -9.24
N TRP A 39 24.48 -15.92 -9.47
CA TRP A 39 23.58 -15.13 -8.62
C TRP A 39 22.19 -14.92 -9.23
N ILE A 40 22.02 -15.23 -10.52
CA ILE A 40 20.83 -14.87 -11.30
C ILE A 40 20.31 -16.05 -12.14
N GLY A 41 21.12 -17.08 -12.39
CA GLY A 41 20.79 -18.17 -13.32
C GLY A 41 19.52 -18.97 -12.97
N ASP A 42 19.16 -19.06 -11.69
CA ASP A 42 17.94 -19.75 -11.23
C ASP A 42 16.67 -18.87 -11.30
N ASN A 43 16.79 -17.60 -11.69
CA ASN A 43 15.65 -16.70 -11.76
C ASN A 43 14.71 -17.10 -12.90
N SER A 44 13.41 -17.23 -12.61
CA SER A 44 12.37 -17.60 -13.59
C SER A 44 12.35 -16.72 -14.83
N ILE A 45 12.74 -15.45 -14.72
CA ILE A 45 12.81 -14.52 -15.86
C ILE A 45 14.03 -14.84 -16.73
N VAL A 46 15.18 -15.13 -16.13
CA VAL A 46 16.42 -15.44 -16.88
C VAL A 46 16.35 -16.81 -17.53
N VAL A 47 15.76 -17.80 -16.86
CA VAL A 47 15.45 -19.11 -17.45
C VAL A 47 14.41 -19.01 -18.58
N ALA A 48 13.48 -18.05 -18.51
CA ALA A 48 12.56 -17.80 -19.61
C ALA A 48 13.26 -17.11 -20.80
N LEU A 49 14.17 -16.17 -20.53
CA LEU A 49 14.95 -15.48 -21.55
C LEU A 49 15.94 -16.40 -22.29
N SER A 50 16.48 -17.42 -21.62
CA SER A 50 17.38 -18.39 -22.28
C SER A 50 16.70 -19.26 -23.32
N ALA A 51 15.37 -19.33 -23.31
CA ALA A 51 14.58 -20.00 -24.35
C ALA A 51 14.24 -19.09 -25.55
N SER A 52 14.80 -17.87 -25.60
CA SER A 52 14.59 -16.95 -26.73
C SER A 52 15.18 -17.47 -28.05
N PRO A 53 14.72 -16.97 -29.21
CA PRO A 53 15.16 -17.45 -30.51
C PRO A 53 16.67 -17.34 -30.75
N GLU A 54 17.23 -18.30 -31.50
CA GLU A 54 18.67 -18.34 -31.81
C GLU A 54 19.18 -17.08 -32.51
N TRP A 55 18.35 -16.43 -33.34
CA TRP A 55 18.74 -15.18 -33.99
C TRP A 55 19.00 -14.06 -32.98
N PHE A 56 18.26 -14.02 -31.87
CA PHE A 56 18.39 -13.01 -30.82
C PHE A 56 19.59 -13.29 -29.91
N GLN A 57 19.93 -14.57 -29.71
CA GLN A 57 21.12 -14.99 -28.97
C GLN A 57 22.41 -15.00 -29.83
N SER A 58 22.28 -14.82 -31.15
CA SER A 58 23.42 -14.89 -32.06
C SER A 58 24.49 -13.83 -31.74
N THR A 59 25.76 -14.18 -31.95
CA THR A 59 26.89 -13.26 -31.74
C THR A 59 26.74 -12.01 -32.61
N THR A 60 26.20 -12.16 -33.82
CA THR A 60 25.95 -11.07 -34.76
C THR A 60 24.89 -10.10 -34.23
N CYS A 61 23.77 -10.60 -33.69
CA CYS A 61 22.72 -9.75 -33.12
C CYS A 61 23.24 -9.00 -31.89
N ILE A 62 23.95 -9.69 -30.98
CA ILE A 62 24.55 -9.09 -29.79
C ILE A 62 25.59 -8.02 -30.19
N ALA A 63 26.43 -8.26 -31.19
CA ALA A 63 27.42 -7.29 -31.66
C ALA A 63 26.76 -6.04 -32.28
N VAL A 64 25.71 -6.23 -33.09
CA VAL A 64 24.94 -5.13 -33.69
C VAL A 64 24.23 -4.33 -32.61
N LEU A 65 23.53 -4.98 -31.68
CA LEU A 65 22.87 -4.32 -30.54
C LEU A 65 23.90 -3.60 -29.65
N GLY A 66 25.07 -4.19 -29.43
CA GLY A 66 26.17 -3.60 -28.66
C GLY A 66 26.74 -2.34 -29.32
N PHE A 67 26.89 -2.35 -30.65
CA PHE A 67 27.30 -1.17 -31.42
C PHE A 67 26.27 -0.03 -31.30
N TRP A 68 24.98 -0.34 -31.48
CA TRP A 68 23.92 0.66 -31.34
C TRP A 68 23.75 1.14 -29.88
N ALA A 69 23.91 0.26 -28.89
CA ALA A 69 23.92 0.63 -27.48
C ALA A 69 25.10 1.55 -27.15
N LEU A 70 26.27 1.32 -27.74
CA LEU A 70 27.43 2.19 -27.59
C LEU A 70 27.18 3.57 -28.20
N LEU A 71 26.65 3.64 -29.43
CA LEU A 71 26.25 4.90 -30.06
C LEU A 71 25.21 5.65 -29.23
N GLU A 72 24.26 4.93 -28.66
CA GLU A 72 23.23 5.46 -27.77
C GLU A 72 23.82 6.04 -26.47
N VAL A 73 24.87 5.44 -25.90
CA VAL A 73 25.58 6.01 -24.75
C VAL A 73 26.43 7.22 -25.15
N LEU A 74 27.07 7.16 -26.31
CA LEU A 74 27.91 8.25 -26.84
C LEU A 74 27.09 9.49 -27.24
N SER A 75 25.83 9.31 -27.64
CA SER A 75 24.92 10.44 -27.94
C SER A 75 24.65 11.34 -26.73
N ALA A 76 24.80 10.83 -25.51
CA ALA A 76 24.70 11.65 -24.31
C ALA A 76 25.92 12.58 -24.13
N LYS A 77 27.03 12.34 -24.85
CA LYS A 77 28.30 13.08 -24.72
C LYS A 77 28.68 13.87 -25.98
N SER A 78 28.12 13.52 -27.14
CA SER A 78 28.37 14.21 -28.41
C SER A 78 27.05 14.65 -29.05
N PRO A 79 26.86 15.96 -29.28
CA PRO A 79 25.65 16.49 -29.92
C PRO A 79 25.51 16.06 -31.39
N GLU A 80 26.61 15.79 -32.09
CA GLU A 80 26.60 15.30 -33.48
C GLU A 80 26.02 13.89 -33.57
N VAL A 81 26.42 13.00 -32.64
CA VAL A 81 25.89 11.64 -32.54
C VAL A 81 24.42 11.65 -32.12
N ARG A 82 24.04 12.59 -31.26
CA ARG A 82 22.65 12.82 -30.85
C ARG A 82 21.75 13.21 -32.02
N GLN A 83 22.18 14.14 -32.86
CA GLN A 83 21.41 14.59 -34.01
C GLN A 83 21.14 13.47 -35.03
N VAL A 84 22.12 12.59 -35.25
CA VAL A 84 21.99 11.42 -36.13
C VAL A 84 21.00 10.39 -35.55
N LEU A 85 21.06 10.14 -34.23
CA LEU A 85 20.14 9.22 -33.56
C LEU A 85 18.70 9.77 -33.50
N GLU A 86 18.53 11.07 -33.28
CA GLU A 86 17.20 11.72 -33.19
C GLU A 86 16.40 11.59 -34.51
N GLN A 87 17.07 11.59 -35.67
CA GLN A 87 16.44 11.38 -36.98
C GLN A 87 15.86 9.96 -37.15
N VAL A 88 16.37 8.99 -36.39
CA VAL A 88 16.03 7.57 -36.50
C VAL A 88 15.15 7.09 -35.32
N ASP A 89 15.01 7.94 -34.30
CA ASP A 89 14.62 7.57 -32.93
C ASP A 89 13.21 6.99 -32.78
N GLY A 90 12.19 7.62 -33.39
CA GLY A 90 10.79 7.31 -33.08
C GLY A 90 10.30 5.95 -33.59
N LEU A 91 10.61 5.63 -34.85
CA LEU A 91 10.19 4.37 -35.48
C LEU A 91 11.09 3.21 -35.05
N VAL A 92 12.40 3.47 -34.88
CA VAL A 92 13.34 2.41 -34.51
C VAL A 92 13.20 2.01 -33.04
N LYS A 93 12.91 2.93 -32.10
CA LYS A 93 12.53 2.59 -30.72
C LYS A 93 11.37 1.61 -30.65
N THR A 94 10.34 1.91 -31.42
CA THR A 94 9.11 1.10 -31.49
C THR A 94 9.40 -0.26 -32.09
N ALA A 95 10.14 -0.31 -33.20
CA ALA A 95 10.54 -1.56 -33.86
C ALA A 95 11.42 -2.44 -32.96
N VAL A 96 12.41 -1.86 -32.27
CA VAL A 96 13.28 -2.59 -31.34
C VAL A 96 12.50 -3.13 -30.14
N ALA A 97 11.63 -2.32 -29.54
CA ALA A 97 10.77 -2.76 -28.43
C ALA A 97 9.83 -3.90 -28.85
N MET A 98 9.26 -3.82 -30.06
CA MET A 98 8.44 -4.89 -30.63
C MET A 98 9.26 -6.15 -30.89
N LEU A 99 10.44 -6.04 -31.51
CA LEU A 99 11.31 -7.18 -31.82
C LEU A 99 11.79 -7.90 -30.56
N VAL A 100 12.19 -7.15 -29.53
CA VAL A 100 12.57 -7.76 -28.25
C VAL A 100 11.37 -8.38 -27.54
N SER A 101 10.20 -7.73 -27.58
CA SER A 101 8.98 -8.33 -27.04
C SER A 101 8.63 -9.62 -27.78
N PHE A 102 8.74 -9.65 -29.11
CA PHE A 102 8.56 -10.87 -29.90
C PHE A 102 9.58 -11.95 -29.52
N ALA A 103 10.87 -11.62 -29.38
CA ALA A 103 11.90 -12.57 -28.97
C ALA A 103 11.65 -13.17 -27.57
N VAL A 104 11.11 -12.38 -26.64
CA VAL A 104 10.78 -12.82 -25.28
C VAL A 104 9.48 -13.63 -25.23
N ILE A 105 8.50 -13.28 -26.07
CA ILE A 105 7.20 -13.98 -26.13
C ILE A 105 7.35 -15.32 -26.87
N ASP A 106 8.14 -15.37 -27.95
CA ASP A 106 8.37 -16.58 -28.75
C ASP A 106 9.04 -17.71 -27.96
N ALA A 107 9.79 -17.38 -26.90
CA ALA A 107 10.36 -18.35 -25.95
C ALA A 107 9.30 -19.18 -25.20
N ASP A 108 8.16 -18.54 -24.87
CA ASP A 108 6.99 -19.21 -24.28
C ASP A 108 6.19 -19.94 -25.38
N THR A 109 6.08 -19.33 -26.55
CA THR A 109 5.31 -19.89 -27.67
C THR A 109 6.00 -21.13 -28.24
N ALA A 110 7.34 -21.22 -28.32
CA ALA A 110 8.07 -22.40 -28.79
C ALA A 110 7.79 -23.68 -27.97
N ARG A 111 7.39 -23.55 -26.70
CA ARG A 111 6.92 -24.69 -25.88
C ARG A 111 5.48 -25.12 -26.19
N THR A 112 4.75 -24.34 -27.01
CA THR A 112 3.33 -24.51 -27.34
C THR A 112 3.02 -24.51 -28.86
N ILE A 113 3.99 -24.19 -29.73
CA ILE A 113 3.86 -24.18 -31.21
C ILE A 113 4.02 -25.60 -31.77
N GLY A 114 3.12 -26.50 -31.40
CA GLY A 114 2.74 -27.63 -32.25
C GLY A 114 1.34 -27.46 -32.84
N ALA A 115 0.51 -26.60 -32.26
CA ALA A 115 -0.95 -26.64 -32.46
C ALA A 115 -1.59 -25.38 -33.07
N ILE A 116 -0.88 -24.26 -33.24
CA ILE A 116 -1.50 -22.96 -33.64
C ILE A 116 -0.70 -22.30 -34.78
N GLN A 117 -0.37 -23.03 -35.83
CA GLN A 117 0.32 -22.48 -37.01
C GLN A 117 -0.64 -22.18 -38.19
N LYS A 118 -1.95 -22.10 -37.95
CA LYS A 118 -2.97 -22.01 -39.02
C LYS A 118 -4.00 -20.87 -38.94
N ALA A 119 -3.89 -19.87 -38.05
CA ALA A 119 -4.90 -18.80 -38.02
C ALA A 119 -4.37 -17.43 -37.56
N GLY A 120 -4.12 -16.52 -38.53
CA GLY A 120 -4.21 -15.06 -38.39
C GLY A 120 -3.44 -14.36 -37.24
N LEU A 121 -3.74 -13.07 -37.04
CA LEU A 121 -3.24 -12.22 -35.94
C LEU A 121 -3.47 -12.92 -34.60
N SER A 122 -2.42 -13.55 -34.06
CA SER A 122 -2.45 -14.21 -32.76
C SER A 122 -2.50 -13.19 -31.62
N PHE A 123 -3.02 -13.61 -30.46
CA PHE A 123 -3.00 -12.80 -29.23
C PHE A 123 -1.60 -12.26 -28.90
N ASP A 124 -0.56 -13.03 -29.21
CA ASP A 124 0.84 -12.65 -28.99
C ASP A 124 1.29 -11.50 -29.90
N SER A 125 0.89 -11.53 -31.18
CA SER A 125 1.17 -10.44 -32.12
C SER A 125 0.36 -9.17 -31.80
N ALA A 126 -0.87 -9.32 -31.30
CA ALA A 126 -1.64 -8.20 -30.76
C ALA A 126 -0.99 -7.60 -29.49
N TRP A 127 -0.44 -8.43 -28.61
CA TRP A 127 0.25 -7.97 -27.41
C TRP A 127 1.56 -7.24 -27.72
N ALA A 128 2.37 -7.76 -28.65
CA ALA A 128 3.58 -7.07 -29.10
C ALA A 128 3.27 -5.71 -29.73
N LEU A 129 2.16 -5.58 -30.47
CA LEU A 129 1.66 -4.29 -30.98
C LEU A 129 1.24 -3.35 -29.85
N VAL A 130 0.60 -3.85 -28.79
CA VAL A 130 0.25 -3.05 -27.60
C VAL A 130 1.50 -2.53 -26.89
N ILE A 131 2.55 -3.36 -26.76
CA ILE A 131 3.83 -2.95 -26.17
C ILE A 131 4.55 -1.93 -27.07
N GLY A 132 4.55 -2.13 -28.40
CA GLY A 132 5.08 -1.18 -29.37
C GLY A 132 4.37 0.18 -29.29
N ALA A 133 3.04 0.19 -29.32
CA ALA A 133 2.23 1.40 -29.19
C ALA A 133 2.43 2.11 -27.85
N SER A 134 2.52 1.35 -26.76
CA SER A 134 2.78 1.91 -25.42
C SER A 134 4.17 2.53 -25.31
N THR A 135 5.17 1.90 -25.94
CA THR A 135 6.54 2.41 -25.99
C THR A 135 6.62 3.69 -26.83
N TRP A 136 5.92 3.73 -27.96
CA TRP A 136 5.82 4.93 -28.80
C TRP A 136 5.19 6.11 -28.05
N LEU A 137 4.08 5.88 -27.34
CA LEU A 137 3.43 6.91 -26.51
C LEU A 137 4.34 7.40 -25.39
N ALA A 138 5.01 6.49 -24.69
CA ALA A 138 5.95 6.83 -23.61
C ALA A 138 7.17 7.61 -24.15
N ALA A 139 7.70 7.24 -25.31
CA ALA A 139 8.78 7.95 -25.99
C ALA A 139 8.35 9.37 -26.41
N GLY A 140 7.12 9.53 -26.91
CA GLY A 140 6.55 10.83 -27.25
C GLY A 140 6.35 11.73 -26.03
N LEU A 141 5.87 11.19 -24.91
CA LEU A 141 5.71 11.94 -23.67
C LEU A 141 7.06 12.38 -23.09
N ARG A 142 8.06 11.48 -23.14
CA ARG A 142 9.43 11.79 -22.71
C ARG A 142 10.06 12.87 -23.57
N ARG A 143 9.92 12.82 -24.90
CA ARG A 143 10.48 13.82 -25.80
C ARG A 143 10.02 15.23 -25.43
N LYS A 144 8.72 15.40 -25.15
CA LYS A 144 8.16 16.67 -24.66
C LYS A 144 8.73 17.11 -23.31
N ALA A 145 8.94 16.16 -22.39
CA ALA A 145 9.54 16.47 -21.09
C ALA A 145 11.01 16.90 -21.22
N VAL A 146 11.76 16.27 -22.13
CA VAL A 146 13.15 16.62 -22.44
C VAL A 146 13.24 17.98 -23.15
N GLU A 147 12.36 18.26 -24.11
CA GLU A 147 12.26 19.57 -24.76
C GLU A 147 12.04 20.69 -23.73
N LEU A 148 11.13 20.48 -22.78
CA LEU A 148 10.86 21.44 -21.70
C LEU A 148 12.07 21.66 -20.76
N VAL A 149 12.92 20.65 -20.59
CA VAL A 149 14.16 20.77 -19.82
C VAL A 149 15.25 21.50 -20.62
N ILE A 150 15.33 21.27 -21.93
CA ILE A 150 16.27 21.98 -22.82
C ILE A 150 15.89 23.46 -22.93
N GLU A 151 14.60 23.77 -23.03
CA GLU A 151 14.11 25.17 -23.00
C GLU A 151 14.43 25.87 -21.67
N ALA A 152 14.50 25.12 -20.57
CA ALA A 152 14.79 25.66 -19.24
C ALA A 152 16.30 25.82 -18.95
N ASP A 153 17.18 25.09 -19.65
CA ASP A 153 18.63 25.07 -19.43
C ASP A 153 19.38 24.78 -20.75
N GLU A 154 19.29 25.70 -21.72
CA GLU A 154 19.75 25.51 -23.10
C GLU A 154 21.26 25.22 -23.21
N GLY A 155 22.06 25.74 -22.26
CA GLY A 155 23.52 25.56 -22.19
C GLY A 155 24.00 24.43 -21.26
N ASP A 156 23.11 23.74 -20.54
CA ASP A 156 23.45 22.82 -19.44
C ASP A 156 24.32 23.47 -18.35
N ASP A 157 24.20 24.80 -18.15
CA ASP A 157 24.97 25.57 -17.17
C ASP A 157 24.61 25.16 -15.73
N ILE A 158 23.38 24.67 -15.53
CA ILE A 158 22.87 24.18 -14.25
C ILE A 158 23.10 22.65 -14.12
N GLY A 159 23.45 21.97 -15.21
CA GLY A 159 23.69 20.52 -15.27
C GLY A 159 22.41 19.69 -15.30
N LEU A 160 21.25 20.28 -15.63
CA LEU A 160 19.97 19.58 -15.63
C LEU A 160 19.88 18.54 -16.75
N GLN A 161 20.47 18.80 -17.91
CA GLN A 161 20.51 17.85 -19.02
C GLN A 161 21.45 16.67 -18.69
N SER A 162 22.61 16.97 -18.10
CA SER A 162 23.56 15.95 -17.63
C SER A 162 22.97 15.04 -16.53
N LEU A 163 22.25 15.62 -15.56
CA LEU A 163 21.53 14.87 -14.52
C LEU A 163 20.43 14.00 -15.10
N LEU A 164 19.66 14.51 -16.07
CA LEU A 164 18.62 13.74 -16.73
C LEU A 164 19.21 12.57 -17.54
N ALA A 165 20.30 12.80 -18.28
CA ALA A 165 21.00 11.75 -19.02
C ALA A 165 21.59 10.67 -18.08
N TRP A 166 22.14 11.08 -16.93
CA TRP A 166 22.61 10.15 -15.89
C TRP A 166 21.46 9.34 -15.30
N ALA A 167 20.32 9.97 -14.99
CA ALA A 167 19.14 9.30 -14.46
C ALA A 167 18.58 8.28 -15.46
N GLU A 168 18.54 8.61 -16.75
CA GLU A 168 18.07 7.70 -17.81
C GLU A 168 19.01 6.51 -18.04
N ASN A 169 20.32 6.75 -18.06
CA ASN A 169 21.31 5.69 -18.19
C ASN A 169 21.29 4.76 -16.96
N SER A 170 21.16 5.36 -15.77
CA SER A 170 20.99 4.62 -14.53
C SER A 170 19.68 3.83 -14.55
N TRP A 171 18.57 4.40 -15.00
CA TRP A 171 17.28 3.71 -15.07
C TRP A 171 17.28 2.55 -16.07
N ALA A 172 17.98 2.66 -17.21
CA ALA A 172 18.07 1.56 -18.18
C ALA A 172 18.88 0.37 -17.65
N VAL A 173 19.98 0.63 -16.94
CA VAL A 173 20.87 -0.42 -16.40
C VAL A 173 20.35 -0.96 -15.07
N LEU A 174 19.99 -0.07 -14.13
CA LEU A 174 19.44 -0.44 -12.82
C LEU A 174 17.99 -0.89 -12.91
N GLY A 175 17.19 -0.47 -13.89
CA GLY A 175 15.77 -0.86 -13.99
C GLY A 175 15.59 -2.38 -14.12
N ILE A 176 16.48 -3.04 -14.87
CA ILE A 176 16.52 -4.51 -14.97
C ILE A 176 17.01 -5.13 -13.66
N LEU A 177 17.99 -4.52 -12.99
CA LEU A 177 18.47 -4.95 -11.66
C LEU A 177 17.41 -4.74 -10.56
N PHE A 178 16.57 -3.70 -10.69
CA PHE A 178 15.48 -3.34 -9.79
C PHE A 178 14.39 -4.40 -9.80
N LEU A 179 14.16 -5.12 -10.91
CA LEU A 179 13.22 -6.25 -10.93
C LEU A 179 13.64 -7.37 -9.95
N VAL A 180 14.94 -7.48 -9.65
CA VAL A 180 15.49 -8.45 -8.68
C VAL A 180 15.64 -7.84 -7.28
N ILE A 181 16.13 -6.60 -7.18
CA ILE A 181 16.39 -5.92 -5.90
C ILE A 181 15.10 -5.45 -5.23
N PHE A 182 14.12 -4.97 -5.99
CA PHE A 182 12.87 -4.42 -5.44
C PHE A 182 12.07 -5.44 -4.61
N PRO A 183 11.82 -6.69 -5.06
CA PRO A 183 11.14 -7.67 -4.21
C PRO A 183 11.95 -7.98 -2.94
N LEU A 184 13.28 -8.04 -3.01
CA LEU A 184 14.14 -8.24 -1.84
C LEU A 184 14.06 -7.04 -0.87
N ALA A 185 14.13 -5.82 -1.38
CA ALA A 185 13.98 -4.59 -0.60
C ALA A 185 12.59 -4.48 0.04
N ALA A 186 11.53 -4.85 -0.69
CA ALA A 186 10.16 -4.89 -0.18
C ALA A 186 9.99 -5.94 0.91
N LEU A 187 10.63 -7.11 0.78
CA LEU A 187 10.67 -8.15 1.81
C LEU A 187 11.39 -7.66 3.07
N VAL A 188 12.58 -7.05 2.92
CA VAL A 188 13.34 -6.47 4.04
C VAL A 188 12.52 -5.39 4.74
N LEU A 189 11.90 -4.48 4.00
CA LEU A 189 11.04 -3.44 4.57
C LEU A 189 9.82 -4.04 5.29
N SER A 190 9.19 -5.06 4.73
CA SER A 190 8.06 -5.77 5.34
C SER A 190 8.47 -6.49 6.64
N LEU A 191 9.66 -7.06 6.66
CA LEU A 191 10.24 -7.70 7.84
C LEU A 191 10.53 -6.66 8.93
N LEU A 192 11.23 -5.58 8.59
CA LEU A 192 11.56 -4.50 9.51
C LEU A 192 10.31 -3.83 10.10
N THR A 193 9.29 -3.58 9.29
CA THR A 193 8.02 -2.99 9.75
C THR A 193 7.26 -3.95 10.67
N THR A 194 7.20 -5.24 10.34
CA THR A 194 6.58 -6.26 11.20
C THR A 194 7.31 -6.39 12.53
N LEU A 195 8.65 -6.44 12.49
CA LEU A 195 9.50 -6.47 13.68
C LEU A 195 9.33 -5.21 14.54
N GLY A 196 9.31 -4.03 13.92
CA GLY A 196 9.06 -2.76 14.59
C GLY A 196 7.69 -2.73 15.30
N ILE A 197 6.62 -3.14 14.61
CA ILE A 197 5.28 -3.25 15.21
C ILE A 197 5.29 -4.25 16.39
N TRP A 198 5.96 -5.39 16.24
CA TRP A 198 6.07 -6.38 17.31
C TRP A 198 6.81 -5.83 18.54
N LEU A 199 7.95 -5.16 18.34
CA LEU A 199 8.73 -4.53 19.42
C LEU A 199 7.93 -3.44 20.13
N VAL A 200 7.23 -2.57 19.39
CA VAL A 200 6.36 -1.53 19.97
C VAL A 200 5.25 -2.16 20.79
N ARG A 201 4.59 -3.21 20.30
CA ARG A 201 3.55 -3.93 21.05
C ARG A 201 4.10 -4.59 22.31
N ARG A 202 5.26 -5.24 22.23
CA ARG A 202 5.92 -5.89 23.37
C ARG A 202 6.31 -4.86 24.44
N ARG A 203 6.90 -3.74 24.03
CA ARG A 203 7.29 -2.65 24.93
C ARG A 203 6.07 -1.98 25.58
N ALA A 204 4.99 -1.77 24.82
CA ALA A 204 3.74 -1.23 25.36
C ALA A 204 3.09 -2.18 26.38
N ALA A 205 3.09 -3.49 26.14
CA ALA A 205 2.58 -4.48 27.09
C ALA A 205 3.42 -4.52 28.38
N ALA A 206 4.76 -4.54 28.26
CA ALA A 206 5.66 -4.50 29.41
C ALA A 206 5.49 -3.22 30.23
N ARG A 207 5.30 -2.06 29.59
CA ARG A 207 5.01 -0.79 30.27
C ARG A 207 3.67 -0.85 31.01
N GLU A 208 2.63 -1.43 30.41
CA GLU A 208 1.31 -1.57 31.06
C GLU A 208 1.39 -2.46 32.31
N GLU A 209 2.17 -3.54 32.26
CA GLU A 209 2.38 -4.44 33.39
C GLU A 209 3.15 -3.76 34.54
N ARG A 210 4.19 -2.98 34.22
CA ARG A 210 4.95 -2.20 35.21
C ARG A 210 4.16 -1.03 35.81
N ALA A 211 3.17 -0.51 35.07
CA ALA A 211 2.35 0.61 35.51
C ALA A 211 1.21 0.19 36.45
N LYS A 212 1.07 -1.11 36.80
CA LYS A 212 0.05 -1.55 37.75
C LYS A 212 0.28 -0.94 39.13
N VAL A 213 -0.80 -0.57 39.80
CA VAL A 213 -0.80 0.00 41.15
C VAL A 213 -1.48 -0.95 42.14
N PRO A 214 -1.08 -0.99 43.41
CA PRO A 214 -1.73 -1.85 44.39
C PRO A 214 -3.13 -1.34 44.76
N CYS A 215 -4.06 -2.26 45.04
CA CYS A 215 -5.39 -1.92 45.52
C CYS A 215 -5.36 -1.47 46.98
N ALA A 216 -6.01 -0.34 47.30
CA ALA A 216 -6.11 0.15 48.67
C ALA A 216 -6.78 -0.85 49.63
N GLY A 217 -7.71 -1.68 49.13
CA GLY A 217 -8.43 -2.66 49.96
C GLY A 217 -7.73 -4.02 50.10
N CYS A 218 -7.22 -4.60 49.01
CA CYS A 218 -6.72 -5.99 49.00
C CYS A 218 -5.30 -6.15 48.42
N GLN A 219 -4.59 -5.06 48.14
CA GLN A 219 -3.23 -5.03 47.58
C GLN A 219 -3.04 -5.72 46.22
N THR A 220 -4.09 -6.30 45.63
CA THR A 220 -4.03 -6.91 44.29
C THR A 220 -3.63 -5.87 43.24
N PRO A 221 -2.71 -6.20 42.31
CA PRO A 221 -2.23 -5.25 41.31
C PRO A 221 -3.34 -4.92 40.31
N LEU A 222 -3.80 -3.66 40.32
CA LEU A 222 -4.78 -3.13 39.39
C LEU A 222 -4.14 -2.31 38.29
N ARG A 223 -4.83 -2.25 37.15
CA ARG A 223 -4.48 -1.30 36.08
C ARG A 223 -4.90 0.11 36.51
N PRO A 224 -4.10 1.16 36.29
CA PRO A 224 -4.40 2.51 36.78
C PRO A 224 -5.73 3.10 36.29
N HIS A 225 -6.21 2.63 35.15
CA HIS A 225 -7.46 3.04 34.52
C HIS A 225 -8.68 2.22 34.97
N ALA A 226 -8.53 1.28 35.92
CA ALA A 226 -9.62 0.50 36.50
C ALA A 226 -10.49 1.33 37.44
N THR A 227 -11.81 1.17 37.31
CA THR A 227 -12.79 1.83 38.18
C THR A 227 -13.04 1.04 39.46
N ARG A 228 -12.91 -0.28 39.42
CA ARG A 228 -12.99 -1.18 40.59
C ARG A 228 -11.93 -2.28 40.53
N CYS A 229 -11.54 -2.76 41.70
CA CYS A 229 -10.66 -3.92 41.84
C CYS A 229 -11.36 -5.20 41.35
N HIS A 230 -10.64 -6.08 40.65
CA HIS A 230 -11.19 -7.36 40.20
C HIS A 230 -11.29 -8.40 41.31
N GLY A 231 -10.43 -8.32 42.34
CA GLY A 231 -10.44 -9.24 43.47
C GLY A 231 -11.50 -8.89 44.52
N CYS A 232 -11.41 -7.69 45.11
CA CYS A 232 -12.28 -7.28 46.22
C CYS A 232 -13.43 -6.34 45.82
N GLN A 233 -13.58 -5.99 44.54
CA GLN A 233 -14.58 -5.02 44.05
C GLN A 233 -14.49 -3.62 44.67
N HIS A 234 -13.46 -3.32 45.47
CA HIS A 234 -13.24 -2.00 46.04
C HIS A 234 -13.10 -0.95 44.95
N GLU A 235 -13.78 0.17 45.15
CA GLU A 235 -13.86 1.25 44.20
C GLU A 235 -12.59 2.11 44.22
N VAL A 236 -12.02 2.39 43.05
CA VAL A 236 -10.77 3.16 42.95
C VAL A 236 -11.10 4.65 43.07
N ALA A 237 -10.47 5.36 44.00
CA ALA A 237 -10.77 6.76 44.30
C ALA A 237 -10.51 7.69 43.10
N ALA A 238 -9.39 7.51 42.39
CA ALA A 238 -9.00 8.34 41.25
C ALA A 238 -8.52 7.48 40.06
N PRO A 239 -9.43 6.92 39.25
CA PRO A 239 -9.04 6.16 38.06
C PRO A 239 -8.36 7.07 37.04
N ARG A 240 -7.23 6.65 36.47
CA ARG A 240 -6.55 7.38 35.40
C ARG A 240 -7.33 7.31 34.09
N ALA A 241 -7.45 8.43 33.38
CA ALA A 241 -8.16 8.49 32.11
C ALA A 241 -7.48 7.62 31.04
N VAL A 242 -8.25 7.06 30.10
CA VAL A 242 -7.71 6.23 29.02
C VAL A 242 -7.30 7.06 27.80
N GLY A 243 -6.13 6.76 27.25
CA GLY A 243 -5.57 7.36 26.04
C GLY A 243 -6.14 6.76 24.76
N VAL A 244 -5.80 7.37 23.63
CA VAL A 244 -6.29 6.98 22.30
C VAL A 244 -5.87 5.56 21.90
N PHE A 245 -4.69 5.09 22.34
CA PHE A 245 -4.23 3.71 22.12
C PHE A 245 -4.48 2.80 23.33
N GLY A 246 -5.31 3.23 24.29
CA GLY A 246 -5.66 2.45 25.47
C GLY A 246 -4.63 2.50 26.60
N GLN A 247 -3.65 3.40 26.58
CA GLN A 247 -2.69 3.63 27.67
C GLN A 247 -3.29 4.52 28.78
N PRO A 248 -2.85 4.41 30.04
CA PRO A 248 -3.26 5.33 31.09
C PRO A 248 -2.66 6.73 30.85
N LYS A 249 -3.48 7.77 30.97
CA LYS A 249 -3.02 9.16 31.06
C LYS A 249 -2.64 9.49 32.51
N GLU A 250 -1.85 10.54 32.73
CA GLU A 250 -1.49 10.98 34.09
C GLU A 250 -2.68 11.56 34.84
N ARG A 251 -3.57 12.27 34.12
CA ARG A 251 -4.79 12.87 34.68
C ARG A 251 -5.81 11.80 35.09
N ALA A 252 -6.45 12.01 36.24
CA ALA A 252 -7.62 11.25 36.66
C ALA A 252 -8.83 11.51 35.74
N THR A 253 -9.77 10.58 35.69
CA THR A 253 -11.03 10.79 34.98
C THR A 253 -11.95 11.71 35.77
N ASP A 254 -12.55 12.70 35.09
CA ASP A 254 -13.53 13.60 35.70
C ASP A 254 -14.92 12.93 35.82
N ASP A 255 -15.25 12.01 34.90
CA ASP A 255 -16.52 11.29 34.84
C ASP A 255 -16.28 9.79 34.69
N ARG A 256 -16.77 9.00 35.66
CA ARG A 256 -16.61 7.54 35.70
C ARG A 256 -17.51 6.84 34.70
N THR A 257 -18.71 7.36 34.45
CA THR A 257 -19.68 6.74 33.54
C THR A 257 -19.20 6.86 32.09
N ARG A 258 -18.75 8.06 31.70
CA ARG A 258 -18.12 8.31 30.40
C ARG A 258 -16.83 7.51 30.22
N HIS A 259 -16.01 7.41 31.27
CA HIS A 259 -14.78 6.62 31.23
C HIS A 259 -15.04 5.13 30.99
N ALA A 260 -16.11 4.56 31.54
CA ALA A 260 -16.49 3.17 31.24
C ALA A 260 -16.74 2.95 29.74
N PHE A 261 -17.42 3.88 29.07
CA PHE A 261 -17.61 3.82 27.61
C PHE A 261 -16.31 4.04 26.84
N ASP A 262 -15.42 4.90 27.31
CA ASP A 262 -14.09 5.08 26.72
C ASP A 262 -13.22 3.82 26.82
N LEU A 263 -13.29 3.10 27.95
CA LEU A 263 -12.63 1.80 28.11
C LEU A 263 -13.16 0.79 27.08
N VAL A 264 -14.49 0.69 26.96
CA VAL A 264 -15.14 -0.21 26.01
C VAL A 264 -14.78 0.15 24.55
N ALA A 265 -14.75 1.44 24.20
CA ALA A 265 -14.31 1.90 22.87
C ALA A 265 -12.86 1.50 22.54
N ARG A 266 -12.02 1.29 23.56
CA ARG A 266 -10.62 0.85 23.44
C ARG A 266 -10.43 -0.65 23.67
N LYS A 267 -11.50 -1.46 23.60
CA LYS A 267 -11.49 -2.90 23.91
C LYS A 267 -10.94 -3.22 25.29
N ARG A 268 -11.36 -2.45 26.29
CA ARG A 268 -11.06 -2.73 27.68
C ARG A 268 -12.32 -2.97 28.48
N CYS A 269 -12.21 -3.82 29.50
CA CYS A 269 -13.30 -4.04 30.44
C CYS A 269 -13.67 -2.72 31.14
N PRO A 270 -14.96 -2.35 31.22
CA PRO A 270 -15.40 -1.11 31.86
C PRO A 270 -15.11 -1.04 33.37
N VAL A 271 -14.80 -2.18 34.01
CA VAL A 271 -14.57 -2.31 35.45
C VAL A 271 -13.08 -2.43 35.77
N CYS A 272 -12.47 -3.58 35.42
CA CYS A 272 -11.07 -3.86 35.75
C CYS A 272 -10.05 -3.43 34.67
N ALA A 273 -10.55 -2.87 33.56
CA ALA A 273 -9.73 -2.29 32.50
C ALA A 273 -8.75 -3.25 31.77
N SER A 274 -8.94 -4.57 31.97
CA SER A 274 -8.28 -5.63 31.21
C SER A 274 -8.62 -5.58 29.73
N ARG A 275 -7.73 -6.11 28.88
CA ARG A 275 -7.94 -6.13 27.42
C ARG A 275 -8.93 -7.22 27.03
N LEU A 276 -9.84 -6.88 26.13
CA LEU A 276 -10.85 -7.77 25.56
C LEU A 276 -10.33 -8.35 24.25
N ALA A 277 -10.12 -9.67 24.21
CA ALA A 277 -9.45 -10.34 23.10
C ALA A 277 -10.39 -10.59 21.90
N LYS A 278 -11.68 -10.87 22.16
CA LYS A 278 -12.62 -11.28 21.12
C LYS A 278 -13.12 -10.08 20.32
N CYS A 279 -13.42 -10.28 19.04
CA CYS A 279 -14.12 -9.32 18.17
C CYS A 279 -15.62 -9.66 18.16
N ALA A 280 -16.26 -9.58 19.32
CA ALA A 280 -17.67 -9.90 19.53
C ALA A 280 -18.31 -8.85 20.44
N VAL A 281 -19.59 -8.52 20.20
CA VAL A 281 -20.31 -7.50 20.97
C VAL A 281 -20.40 -7.95 22.43
N GLN A 282 -20.85 -9.19 22.65
CA GLN A 282 -20.90 -9.79 23.97
C GLN A 282 -19.66 -10.65 24.23
N GLN A 283 -18.90 -10.33 25.28
CA GLN A 283 -17.83 -11.18 25.78
C GLN A 283 -17.63 -10.98 27.27
N ALA A 284 -17.37 -12.07 28.00
CA ALA A 284 -16.96 -12.01 29.39
C ALA A 284 -15.50 -11.55 29.50
N CYS A 285 -15.23 -10.65 30.45
CA CYS A 285 -13.88 -10.25 30.79
C CYS A 285 -13.07 -11.45 31.32
N PRO A 286 -11.85 -11.72 30.82
CA PRO A 286 -11.03 -12.85 31.28
C PRO A 286 -10.53 -12.71 32.72
N THR A 287 -10.63 -11.52 33.32
CA THR A 287 -10.10 -11.24 34.67
C THR A 287 -11.19 -11.10 35.73
N CYS A 288 -12.27 -10.36 35.41
CA CYS A 288 -13.32 -10.04 36.38
C CYS A 288 -14.70 -10.54 35.98
N THR A 289 -14.79 -11.39 34.93
CA THR A 289 -15.99 -12.03 34.37
C THR A 289 -17.13 -11.12 33.91
N ARG A 290 -17.05 -9.79 34.17
CA ARG A 290 -18.02 -8.79 33.71
C ARG A 290 -18.20 -8.86 32.20
N VAL A 291 -19.45 -8.96 31.78
CA VAL A 291 -19.86 -8.93 30.37
C VAL A 291 -19.84 -7.47 29.86
N THR A 292 -19.36 -7.27 28.64
CA THR A 292 -19.22 -5.96 27.97
C THR A 292 -20.54 -5.22 27.78
N PHE A 293 -21.48 -5.84 27.06
CA PHE A 293 -22.83 -5.34 26.85
C PHE A 293 -23.80 -6.43 27.32
N ALA A 294 -24.47 -6.21 28.44
CA ALA A 294 -25.41 -7.18 29.00
C ALA A 294 -26.79 -7.09 28.36
N SER A 295 -27.15 -5.91 27.82
CA SER A 295 -28.46 -5.68 27.19
C SER A 295 -28.34 -4.83 25.91
N PRO A 296 -29.34 -4.93 25.00
CA PRO A 296 -29.45 -4.03 23.85
C PRO A 296 -29.49 -2.55 24.26
N ALA A 297 -30.12 -2.22 25.40
CA ALA A 297 -30.21 -0.85 25.91
C ALA A 297 -28.85 -0.28 26.36
N GLU A 298 -27.93 -1.11 26.87
CA GLU A 298 -26.55 -0.69 27.17
C GLU A 298 -25.75 -0.44 25.88
N PHE A 299 -25.97 -1.26 24.85
CA PHE A 299 -25.31 -1.12 23.57
C PHE A 299 -25.77 0.14 22.82
N GLU A 300 -27.08 0.44 22.80
CA GLU A 300 -27.59 1.68 22.20
C GLU A 300 -27.06 2.93 22.94
N ARG A 301 -27.03 2.91 24.27
CA ARG A 301 -26.38 3.99 25.07
C ARG A 301 -24.92 4.21 24.69
N TYR A 302 -24.17 3.14 24.42
CA TYR A 302 -22.80 3.25 23.93
C TYR A 302 -22.73 3.90 22.53
N LEU A 303 -23.65 3.55 21.63
CA LEU A 303 -23.73 4.17 20.31
C LEU A 303 -24.08 5.67 20.40
N ASP A 304 -24.95 6.07 21.32
CA ASP A 304 -25.31 7.48 21.53
C ASP A 304 -24.13 8.29 22.05
N VAL A 305 -23.37 7.75 23.01
CA VAL A 305 -22.13 8.38 23.52
C VAL A 305 -21.08 8.54 22.41
N LEU A 306 -21.03 7.60 21.45
CA LEU A 306 -20.15 7.69 20.30
C LEU A 306 -20.67 8.72 19.27
N ALA A 307 -21.99 8.74 19.04
CA ALA A 307 -22.65 9.70 18.15
C ALA A 307 -22.46 11.15 18.61
N ALA A 308 -22.46 11.40 19.92
CA ALA A 308 -22.17 12.73 20.48
C ALA A 308 -20.79 13.28 20.10
N ARG A 309 -19.83 12.43 19.69
CA ARG A 309 -18.50 12.86 19.22
C ARG A 309 -18.47 13.21 17.74
N LEU A 310 -19.50 12.81 16.98
CA LEU A 310 -19.59 13.04 15.54
C LEU A 310 -19.50 14.51 15.14
N PRO A 311 -20.29 15.46 15.72
CA PRO A 311 -20.26 16.86 15.26
C PRO A 311 -18.87 17.49 15.43
N LYS A 312 -18.23 17.28 16.59
CA LYS A 312 -16.86 17.76 16.83
C LYS A 312 -15.85 17.12 15.86
N THR A 313 -16.02 15.84 15.54
CA THR A 313 -15.11 15.14 14.61
C THR A 313 -15.29 15.63 13.17
N LEU A 314 -16.53 15.92 12.75
CA LEU A 314 -16.82 16.49 11.44
C LEU A 314 -16.23 17.88 11.28
N LEU A 315 -16.34 18.74 12.30
CA LEU A 315 -15.75 20.09 12.28
C LEU A 315 -14.21 20.04 12.14
N VAL A 316 -13.54 19.18 12.90
CA VAL A 316 -12.08 19.00 12.76
C VAL A 316 -11.72 18.42 11.39
N SER A 317 -12.53 17.49 10.88
CA SER A 317 -12.31 16.90 9.56
C SER A 317 -12.53 17.91 8.43
N LEU A 318 -13.46 18.86 8.59
CA LEU A 318 -13.70 19.95 7.66
C LEU A 318 -12.49 20.89 7.62
N GLY A 319 -11.98 21.28 8.79
CA GLY A 319 -10.78 22.12 8.90
C GLY A 319 -9.55 21.45 8.26
N LEU A 320 -9.34 20.16 8.51
CA LEU A 320 -8.25 19.41 7.86
C LEU A 320 -8.49 19.22 6.36
N GLY A 321 -9.74 19.06 5.93
CA GLY A 321 -10.11 18.90 4.51
C GLY A 321 -9.83 20.14 3.68
N ALA A 322 -9.80 21.32 4.30
CA ALA A 322 -9.46 22.57 3.61
C ALA A 322 -8.00 22.63 3.13
N ILE A 323 -7.11 21.74 3.61
CA ILE A 323 -5.72 21.63 3.18
C ILE A 323 -5.63 20.56 2.07
N PRO A 324 -5.47 20.94 0.79
CA PRO A 324 -5.39 19.98 -0.30
C PRO A 324 -4.22 19.02 -0.12
N LEU A 325 -4.44 17.74 -0.45
CA LEU A 325 -3.50 16.61 -0.36
C LEU A 325 -2.98 16.28 1.06
N LEU A 326 -2.40 17.24 1.79
CA LEU A 326 -1.78 17.05 3.10
C LEU A 326 -2.80 16.79 4.21
N GLY A 327 -3.99 17.40 4.12
CA GLY A 327 -5.01 17.30 5.16
C GLY A 327 -5.69 15.93 5.28
N VAL A 328 -5.68 15.14 4.20
CA VAL A 328 -6.41 13.87 4.14
C VAL A 328 -5.83 12.83 5.07
N ILE A 329 -4.52 12.67 5.12
CA ILE A 329 -3.85 11.70 5.99
C ILE A 329 -4.17 11.94 7.48
N PRO A 330 -3.90 13.13 8.06
CA PRO A 330 -4.20 13.40 9.46
C PRO A 330 -5.71 13.37 9.74
N GLY A 331 -6.55 13.83 8.81
CA GLY A 331 -8.01 13.77 8.97
C GLY A 331 -8.53 12.33 9.03
N VAL A 332 -8.06 11.46 8.15
CA VAL A 332 -8.39 10.03 8.15
C VAL A 332 -7.93 9.35 9.44
N ILE A 333 -6.71 9.64 9.90
CA ILE A 333 -6.20 9.11 11.16
C ILE A 333 -7.07 9.59 12.32
N TYR A 334 -7.43 10.87 12.36
CA TYR A 334 -8.20 11.48 13.44
C TYR A 334 -9.60 10.87 13.59
N TYR A 335 -10.41 10.84 12.53
CA TYR A 335 -11.77 10.28 12.63
C TYR A 335 -11.73 8.77 12.87
N ARG A 336 -10.73 8.06 12.33
CA ARG A 336 -10.59 6.62 12.58
C ARG A 336 -10.28 6.31 14.03
N LEU A 337 -9.39 7.08 14.65
CA LEU A 337 -9.02 6.89 16.05
C LEU A 337 -10.13 7.32 17.03
N ASN A 338 -10.93 8.33 16.68
CA ASN A 338 -11.98 8.86 17.57
C ASN A 338 -13.33 8.14 17.44
N LEU A 339 -13.74 7.73 16.24
CA LEU A 339 -15.05 7.13 15.98
C LEU A 339 -14.95 5.67 15.55
N VAL A 340 -14.16 5.39 14.51
CA VAL A 340 -14.23 4.10 13.80
C VAL A 340 -13.56 2.97 14.59
N ALA A 341 -12.50 3.25 15.34
CA ALA A 341 -11.77 2.25 16.12
C ALA A 341 -12.67 1.53 17.13
N GLY A 342 -13.56 2.28 17.79
CA GLY A 342 -14.52 1.75 18.76
C GLY A 342 -15.60 0.87 18.14
N LEU A 343 -15.97 1.09 16.88
CA LEU A 343 -16.94 0.25 16.16
C LEU A 343 -16.27 -0.97 15.53
N ARG A 344 -15.16 -0.75 14.82
CA ARG A 344 -14.42 -1.77 14.08
C ARG A 344 -13.85 -2.84 14.99
N GLY A 345 -13.54 -2.51 16.24
CA GLY A 345 -13.07 -3.49 17.23
C GLY A 345 -14.01 -4.69 17.38
N TYR A 346 -15.31 -4.49 17.26
CA TYR A 346 -16.32 -5.52 17.49
C TYR A 346 -16.72 -6.30 16.23
N ILE A 347 -16.08 -6.02 15.09
CA ILE A 347 -16.40 -6.65 13.80
C ILE A 347 -15.26 -7.62 13.40
N PRO A 348 -15.54 -8.91 13.18
CA PRO A 348 -14.54 -9.90 12.79
C PRO A 348 -14.00 -9.62 11.38
N PRO A 349 -12.74 -10.00 11.11
CA PRO A 349 -12.04 -9.60 9.90
C PRO A 349 -12.63 -10.18 8.60
N LEU A 350 -13.12 -11.42 8.63
CA LEU A 350 -13.66 -12.12 7.45
C LEU A 350 -14.97 -11.52 6.96
N ARG A 351 -15.92 -11.26 7.87
CA ARG A 351 -17.22 -10.65 7.54
C ARG A 351 -17.16 -9.14 7.34
N GLY A 352 -16.09 -8.48 7.82
CA GLY A 352 -15.82 -7.08 7.52
C GLY A 352 -15.23 -6.84 6.12
N CYS A 353 -14.99 -7.86 5.30
CA CYS A 353 -14.37 -7.73 3.98
C CYS A 353 -15.24 -6.89 3.03
N THR A 354 -16.53 -7.19 2.93
CA THR A 354 -17.48 -6.46 2.05
C THR A 354 -17.60 -5.00 2.47
N THR A 355 -17.80 -4.74 3.76
CA THR A 355 -17.86 -3.38 4.32
C THR A 355 -16.59 -2.58 4.04
N ARG A 356 -15.41 -3.21 4.14
CA ARG A 356 -14.12 -2.55 3.81
C ARG A 356 -14.03 -2.20 2.32
N TRP A 357 -14.47 -3.08 1.44
CA TRP A 357 -14.45 -2.83 -0.01
C TRP A 357 -15.41 -1.72 -0.41
N ILE A 358 -16.66 -1.74 0.09
CA ILE A 358 -17.63 -0.66 -0.13
C ILE A 358 -17.05 0.68 0.30
N VAL A 359 -16.49 0.73 1.51
CA VAL A 359 -15.86 1.94 2.03
C VAL A 359 -14.68 2.36 1.14
N ARG A 360 -13.82 1.44 0.67
CA ARG A 360 -12.69 1.77 -0.23
C ARG A 360 -13.14 2.32 -1.57
N VAL A 361 -14.17 1.75 -2.20
CA VAL A 361 -14.70 2.22 -3.49
C VAL A 361 -15.29 3.61 -3.35
N ILE A 362 -16.09 3.85 -2.30
CA ILE A 362 -16.63 5.19 -2.00
C ILE A 362 -15.50 6.20 -1.81
N HIS A 363 -14.48 5.84 -1.00
CA HIS A 363 -13.32 6.70 -0.78
C HIS A 363 -12.55 7.03 -2.06
N LEU A 364 -12.34 6.03 -2.92
CA LEU A 364 -11.66 6.24 -4.19
C LEU A 364 -12.42 7.24 -5.06
N ALA A 365 -13.75 7.08 -5.17
CA ALA A 365 -14.59 8.00 -5.92
C ALA A 365 -14.56 9.43 -5.34
N VAL A 366 -14.59 9.57 -4.01
CA VAL A 366 -14.62 10.89 -3.36
C VAL A 366 -13.25 11.58 -3.39
N ILE A 367 -12.14 10.84 -3.34
CA ILE A 367 -10.78 11.41 -3.43
C ILE A 367 -10.54 12.08 -4.79
N VAL A 368 -11.16 11.58 -5.87
CA VAL A 368 -11.07 12.22 -7.20
C VAL A 368 -11.63 13.65 -7.18
N LEU A 369 -12.55 13.97 -6.28
CA LEU A 369 -13.13 15.32 -6.13
C LEU A 369 -12.25 16.27 -5.30
N GLN A 370 -11.15 15.79 -4.72
CA GLN A 370 -10.28 16.58 -3.85
C GLN A 370 -9.58 17.78 -4.53
N PRO A 371 -9.19 17.73 -5.81
CA PRO A 371 -8.55 18.86 -6.49
C PRO A 371 -9.48 20.08 -6.66
N ILE A 372 -10.80 19.89 -6.57
CA ILE A 372 -11.77 20.97 -6.75
C ILE A 372 -11.85 21.77 -5.44
N PRO A 373 -11.51 23.08 -5.43
CA PRO A 373 -11.64 23.93 -4.26
C PRO A 373 -13.07 23.89 -3.70
N VAL A 374 -13.23 24.03 -2.38
CA VAL A 374 -14.52 23.85 -1.64
C VAL A 374 -15.02 22.40 -1.60
N LEU A 375 -15.09 21.68 -2.73
CA LEU A 375 -15.46 20.25 -2.72
C LEU A 375 -14.42 19.41 -1.97
N GLY A 376 -13.13 19.71 -2.14
CA GLY A 376 -12.04 19.09 -1.39
C GLY A 376 -12.18 19.23 0.13
N ALA A 377 -12.73 20.35 0.62
CA ALA A 377 -12.99 20.54 2.05
C ALA A 377 -14.10 19.62 2.57
N LEU A 378 -15.09 19.31 1.73
CA LEU A 378 -16.22 18.43 2.06
C LEU A 378 -15.88 16.94 1.94
N VAL A 379 -14.82 16.58 1.21
CA VAL A 379 -14.36 15.19 1.06
C VAL A 379 -14.15 14.53 2.42
N LEU A 380 -13.38 15.13 3.33
CA LEU A 380 -13.06 14.52 4.62
C LEU A 380 -14.27 14.37 5.57
N PRO A 381 -15.13 15.39 5.75
CA PRO A 381 -16.40 15.25 6.46
C PRO A 381 -17.28 14.14 5.88
N PHE A 382 -17.40 14.06 4.55
CA PHE A 382 -18.17 13.01 3.89
C PHE A 382 -17.58 11.61 4.16
N MET A 383 -16.27 11.47 4.04
CA MET A 383 -15.53 10.23 4.37
C MET A 383 -15.74 9.82 5.83
N CYS A 384 -15.66 10.78 6.76
CA CYS A 384 -15.91 10.56 8.19
C CYS A 384 -17.34 10.07 8.44
N TRP A 385 -18.34 10.79 7.92
CA TRP A 385 -19.76 10.47 8.10
C TRP A 385 -20.12 9.11 7.48
N SER A 386 -19.76 8.89 6.21
CA SER A 386 -20.07 7.64 5.50
C SER A 386 -19.43 6.43 6.18
N THR A 387 -18.16 6.54 6.58
CA THR A 387 -17.47 5.47 7.33
C THR A 387 -18.18 5.18 8.65
N TYR A 388 -18.48 6.21 9.44
CA TYR A 388 -19.19 6.06 10.70
C TYR A 388 -20.57 5.41 10.50
N ALA A 389 -21.37 5.90 9.55
CA ALA A 389 -22.71 5.40 9.28
C ALA A 389 -22.71 3.93 8.85
N ILE A 390 -21.79 3.55 7.95
CA ILE A 390 -21.66 2.16 7.47
C ILE A 390 -21.26 1.22 8.62
N TYR A 391 -20.24 1.58 9.40
CA TYR A 391 -19.79 0.74 10.53
C TYR A 391 -20.83 0.68 11.65
N ARG A 392 -21.53 1.78 11.94
CA ARG A 392 -22.61 1.82 12.93
C ARG A 392 -23.76 0.90 12.52
N ARG A 393 -24.25 0.99 11.28
CA ARG A 393 -25.32 0.13 10.77
C ARG A 393 -24.93 -1.35 10.81
N SER A 394 -23.72 -1.67 10.36
CA SER A 394 -23.20 -3.05 10.39
C SER A 394 -23.12 -3.61 11.81
N LEU A 395 -22.63 -2.81 12.77
CA LEU A 395 -22.52 -3.24 14.16
C LEU A 395 -23.87 -3.33 14.86
N ALA A 396 -24.79 -2.39 14.60
CA ALA A 396 -26.14 -2.41 15.18
C ALA A 396 -26.94 -3.62 14.71
N GLY A 397 -26.86 -3.98 13.43
CA GLY A 397 -27.48 -5.22 12.92
C GLY A 397 -26.96 -6.47 13.66
N ARG A 398 -25.64 -6.54 13.89
CA ARG A 398 -25.00 -7.64 14.62
C ARG A 398 -25.37 -7.68 16.09
N ALA A 399 -25.40 -6.53 16.75
CA ALA A 399 -25.77 -6.46 18.16
C ALA A 399 -27.20 -6.96 18.37
N ARG A 400 -28.13 -6.69 17.43
CA ARG A 400 -29.48 -7.26 17.48
C ARG A 400 -29.48 -8.78 17.38
N GLU A 401 -28.68 -9.36 16.47
CA GLU A 401 -28.56 -10.82 16.32
C GLU A 401 -27.90 -11.47 17.56
N GLU A 402 -26.76 -10.93 18.02
CA GLU A 402 -25.97 -11.49 19.12
C GLU A 402 -26.62 -11.30 20.50
N LEU A 403 -27.34 -10.19 20.73
CA LEU A 403 -27.99 -9.91 22.02
C LEU A 403 -29.44 -10.43 22.11
N ALA A 404 -30.09 -10.78 20.98
CA ALA A 404 -31.40 -11.43 20.98
C ALA A 404 -31.32 -12.96 21.09
N ALA A 405 -30.19 -13.56 20.71
CA ALA A 405 -29.95 -14.98 20.96
C ALA A 405 -29.64 -15.21 22.44
N PRO A 406 -30.32 -16.13 23.15
CA PRO A 406 -29.94 -16.48 24.52
C PRO A 406 -28.48 -16.93 24.52
N ALA A 407 -27.70 -16.38 25.46
CA ALA A 407 -26.26 -16.61 25.58
C ALA A 407 -25.96 -18.11 25.48
N ARG A 408 -25.41 -18.55 24.34
CA ARG A 408 -24.90 -19.92 24.22
C ARG A 408 -23.68 -19.99 25.15
N ALA A 409 -23.86 -20.71 26.25
CA ALA A 409 -22.88 -20.98 27.29
C ALA A 409 -21.57 -21.55 26.70
#